data_AF-A0A6B1EWH2-F1
#
_entry.id   AF-A0A6B1EWH2-F1
#
_cell.length_a   1.000
_cell.length_b   1.000
_cell.length_c   1.000
_cell.angle_alpha   90.00
_cell.angle_beta   90.00
_cell.angle_gamma   90.00
#
_symmetry.space_group_name_H-M   'P 1'
#
loop_
_entity.id
_entity.type
_entity.pdbx_description
1 polymer ?
#
loop_
_entity_poly.entity_id
_entity_poly.type
_entity_poly.pdbx_seq_one_letter_code
_entity_poly.pdbx_strand_id
1 'polypeptide(L)' 'MAKSKRVGFSFDERSLRALEVMTEEGNYDSMADTVRESLRISRVLQTQAKQGFSEITLRNPDTGEERVVVIPHLQSLA' A
#
# COMPACT_ATOMS: atom_id res chain seq x y z
N MET A 1 -8.07 21.48 -23.79
CA MET A 1 -8.14 20.10 -23.25
C MET A 1 -6.93 19.86 -22.38
N ALA A 2 -7.11 19.44 -21.13
CA ALA A 2 -5.99 19.16 -20.23
C ALA A 2 -5.13 18.01 -20.82
N LYS A 3 -3.83 18.22 -20.89
CA LYS A 3 -2.89 17.23 -21.43
C LYS A 3 -2.84 16.06 -20.44
N SER A 4 -3.48 14.94 -20.78
CA SER A 4 -3.49 13.73 -19.94
C SER A 4 -2.05 13.23 -19.76
N LYS A 5 -1.61 13.11 -18.50
CA LYS A 5 -0.32 12.52 -18.15
C LYS A 5 -0.58 11.08 -17.71
N ARG A 6 0.13 10.11 -18.32
CA ARG A 6 0.01 8.69 -18.01
C ARG A 6 1.26 8.22 -17.28
N VAL A 7 1.07 7.46 -16.21
CA VAL A 7 2.11 6.69 -15.53
C VAL A 7 1.71 5.22 -15.66
N GLY A 8 2.66 4.36 -16.04
CA GLY A 8 2.46 2.92 -16.15
C GLY A 8 3.21 2.19 -15.06
N PHE A 9 2.58 1.18 -14.48
CA PHE A 9 3.22 0.25 -13.56
C PHE A 9 3.30 -1.12 -14.23
N SER A 10 4.41 -1.81 -14.04
CA SER A 10 4.62 -3.17 -14.53
C SER A 10 4.78 -4.09 -13.33
N PHE A 11 4.04 -5.18 -13.34
CA PHE A 11 4.06 -6.20 -12.30
C PHE A 11 4.44 -7.53 -12.94
N ASP A 12 5.19 -8.35 -12.22
CA ASP A 12 5.26 -9.76 -12.56
C ASP A 12 3.92 -10.45 -12.26
N GLU A 13 3.75 -11.67 -12.77
CA GLU A 13 2.49 -12.42 -12.66
C GLU A 13 2.05 -12.62 -11.20
N ARG A 14 3.00 -12.91 -10.30
CA ARG A 14 2.72 -13.13 -8.89
C ARG A 14 2.20 -11.86 -8.22
N SER A 15 2.83 -10.73 -8.51
CA SER A 15 2.47 -9.42 -7.96
C SER A 15 1.16 -8.91 -8.55
N LEU A 16 0.90 -9.17 -9.83
CA LEU A 16 -0.38 -8.85 -10.47
C LEU A 16 -1.52 -9.63 -9.81
N ARG A 17 -1.33 -10.94 -9.59
CA ARG A 17 -2.33 -11.77 -8.89
C ARG A 17 -2.57 -11.32 -7.44
N ALA A 18 -1.51 -10.91 -6.75
CA ALA A 18 -1.66 -10.34 -5.40
C ALA A 18 -2.48 -9.04 -5.44
N LEU A 19 -2.26 -8.18 -6.44
CA LEU A 19 -3.04 -6.96 -6.63
C LEU A 19 -4.51 -7.26 -6.91
N GLU A 20 -4.80 -8.25 -7.76
CA GLU A 20 -6.18 -8.71 -8.05
C GLU A 20 -6.90 -9.15 -6.76
N VAL A 21 -6.26 -10.00 -5.95
CA VAL A 21 -6.82 -10.44 -4.67
C VAL A 21 -7.06 -9.26 -3.73
N MET A 22 -6.12 -8.32 -3.62
CA MET A 22 -6.30 -7.11 -2.82
C MET A 22 -7.46 -6.23 -3.31
N THR A 23 -7.68 -6.18 -4.63
CA THR A 23 -8.82 -5.45 -5.22
C THR A 23 -10.14 -6.08 -4.81
N GLU A 24 -10.25 -7.40 -4.91
CA GLU A 24 -11.46 -8.16 -4.56
C GLU A 24 -11.75 -8.09 -3.06
N GLU A 25 -10.79 -8.46 -2.21
CA GLU A 25 -10.95 -8.49 -0.75
C GLU A 25 -11.18 -7.08 -0.17
N GLY A 26 -10.54 -6.07 -0.75
CA GLY A 26 -10.70 -4.67 -0.37
C GLY A 26 -11.99 -4.03 -0.86
N ASN A 27 -12.80 -4.74 -1.66
CA ASN A 27 -14.01 -4.23 -2.32
C ASN A 27 -13.73 -2.94 -3.12
N TYR A 28 -12.61 -2.88 -3.83
CA TYR A 28 -12.26 -1.75 -4.68
C TYR A 28 -12.89 -1.90 -6.07
N ASP A 29 -13.37 -0.79 -6.64
CA ASP A 29 -14.01 -0.78 -7.97
C ASP A 29 -13.05 -1.19 -9.11
N SER A 30 -11.74 -0.99 -8.91
CA SER A 30 -10.71 -1.32 -9.89
C SER A 30 -9.34 -1.51 -9.27
N MET A 31 -8.44 -2.20 -9.97
CA MET A 31 -7.02 -2.28 -9.61
C MET A 31 -6.36 -0.89 -9.53
N ALA A 32 -6.81 0.08 -10.33
CA ALA A 32 -6.28 1.44 -10.27
C ALA A 32 -6.62 2.12 -8.93
N ASP A 33 -7.81 1.89 -8.40
CA ASP A 33 -8.21 2.39 -7.08
C ASP A 33 -7.44 1.71 -5.96
N THR A 34 -7.22 0.39 -6.06
CA THR A 34 -6.38 -0.35 -5.12
C THR A 34 -4.94 0.19 -5.09
N VAL A 35 -4.33 0.44 -6.27
CA VAL A 35 -2.99 1.04 -6.36
C VAL A 35 -2.99 2.45 -5.75
N ARG A 36 -4.02 3.26 -6.02
CA ARG A 36 -4.14 4.62 -5.48
C ARG A 36 -4.19 4.61 -3.95
N GLU A 37 -5.02 3.77 -3.35
CA GLU A 37 -5.11 3.68 -1.89
C GLU A 37 -3.82 3.10 -1.27
N SER A 38 -3.21 2.11 -1.92
CA SER A 38 -1.91 1.57 -1.48
C SER A 38 -0.82 2.65 -1.45
N LEU A 39 -0.74 3.51 -2.48
CA LEU A 39 0.18 4.65 -2.52
C LEU A 39 -0.13 5.68 -1.43
N ARG A 40 -1.40 5.91 -1.12
CA ARG A 40 -1.82 6.81 -0.04
C ARG A 40 -1.38 6.28 1.32
N ILE A 41 -1.61 4.99 1.60
CA ILE A 41 -1.13 4.33 2.82
C ILE A 41 0.39 4.44 2.91
N SER A 42 1.11 4.13 1.83
CA SER A 42 2.57 4.28 1.78
C SER A 42 3.03 5.69 2.15
N ARG A 43 2.35 6.73 1.65
CA ARG A 43 2.67 8.12 1.98
C ARG A 43 2.41 8.46 3.45
N VAL A 44 1.34 7.94 4.05
CA VAL A 44 1.07 8.11 5.48
C VAL A 44 2.18 7.46 6.29
N LEU A 45 2.55 6.21 5.98
CA LEU A 45 3.64 5.49 6.65
C LEU A 45 4.97 6.22 6.53
N GLN A 46 5.31 6.76 5.35
CA GLN A 46 6.50 7.62 5.16
C GLN A 46 6.47 8.86 6.07
N THR A 47 5.29 9.46 6.26
CA THR A 47 5.14 10.66 7.10
C THR A 47 5.31 10.31 8.58
N GLN A 48 4.74 9.19 9.02
CA GLN A 48 4.92 8.68 10.40
C GLN A 48 6.39 8.30 10.65
N ALA A 49 7.06 7.65 9.70
CA ALA A 49 8.48 7.33 9.80
C ALA A 49 9.35 8.58 9.99
N LYS A 50 9.04 9.68 9.27
CA LYS A 50 9.72 10.98 9.46
C LYS A 50 9.47 11.60 10.83
N GLN A 51 8.39 11.24 11.51
CA GLN A 51 8.06 11.69 12.86
C GLN A 51 8.67 10.80 13.94
N GLY A 52 9.41 9.74 13.57
CA GLY A 52 10.11 8.85 14.49
C GLY A 52 9.35 7.56 14.84
N PHE A 53 8.18 7.31 14.24
CA PHE A 53 7.49 6.02 14.40
C PHE A 53 8.22 4.93 13.60
N SER A 54 8.57 3.82 14.25
CA SER A 54 9.35 2.72 13.66
C SER A 54 8.58 1.42 13.47
N GLU A 55 7.38 1.30 14.05
CA GLU A 55 6.64 0.04 14.14
C GLU A 55 5.16 0.24 13.78
N ILE A 56 4.59 -0.75 13.11
CA ILE A 56 3.15 -0.87 12.83
C ILE A 56 2.68 -2.15 13.50
N THR A 57 1.70 -2.05 14.39
CA THR A 57 1.03 -3.22 14.97
C THR A 57 -0.22 -3.52 14.16
N LEU A 58 -0.24 -4.69 13.52
CA LEU A 58 -1.42 -5.25 12.85
C LEU A 58 -2.09 -6.20 13.83
N ARG A 59 -3.33 -5.89 14.23
CA ARG A 59 -4.13 -6.77 15.08
C ARG A 59 -5.25 -7.38 14.26
N ASN A 60 -5.32 -8.71 14.23
CA ASN A 60 -6.47 -9.43 13.71
C ASN A 60 -7.65 -9.23 14.69
N PRO A 61 -8.76 -8.60 14.28
CA PRO A 61 -9.88 -8.33 15.18
C PRO A 61 -10.62 -9.59 15.63
N ASP A 62 -10.59 -10.66 14.82
CA ASP A 62 -11.34 -11.89 15.07
C ASP A 62 -10.58 -12.86 15.97
N THR A 63 -9.25 -12.94 15.81
CA THR A 63 -8.40 -13.86 16.60
C THR A 63 -7.65 -13.17 17.73
N GLY A 64 -7.54 -11.84 17.70
CA GLY A 64 -6.71 -11.07 18.64
C GLY A 64 -5.21 -11.17 18.38
N GLU A 65 -4.79 -11.91 17.35
CA GLU A 65 -3.38 -12.06 16.99
C GLU A 65 -2.77 -10.72 16.60
N GLU A 66 -1.59 -10.42 17.15
CA GLU A 66 -0.83 -9.24 16.82
C GLU A 66 0.41 -9.61 16.02
N ARG A 67 0.64 -8.87 14.94
CA ARG A 67 1.87 -8.90 14.17
C ARG A 67 2.46 -7.50 14.12
N VAL A 68 3.67 -7.35 14.66
CA VAL A 68 4.44 -6.12 14.53
C VAL A 68 5.22 -6.16 13.22
N VAL A 69 5.01 -5.15 12.39
CA VAL A 69 5.77 -4.91 11.17
C VAL A 69 6.65 -3.70 11.44
N VAL A 70 7.97 -3.91 11.45
CA VAL A 70 8.94 -2.81 11.50
C VAL A 70 8.83 -2.06 10.17
N ILE A 71 8.66 -0.74 10.21
CA ILE A 71 8.69 0.08 8.99
C ILE A 71 10.15 0.09 8.53
N PRO A 72 10.54 -0.69 7.49
CA PRO A 72 11.89 -0.59 6.99
C PRO A 72 12.05 0.84 6.47
N HIS A 73 13.21 1.48 6.70
CA HIS A 73 13.51 2.83 6.23
C HIS A 73 12.93 3.03 4.83
N LEU A 74 11.74 3.64 4.74
CA LEU A 74 11.00 3.75 3.49
C LEU A 74 11.84 4.70 2.66
N GLN A 75 12.61 4.13 1.73
CA GLN A 75 13.51 4.89 0.89
C GLN A 75 12.68 6.01 0.26
N SER A 76 13.16 7.24 0.47
CA SER A 76 12.65 8.39 -0.26
C SER A 76 12.73 8.04 -1.74
N LEU A 77 11.59 7.93 -2.43
CA LEU A 77 11.59 8.01 -3.88
C LEU A 77 12.10 9.41 -4.22
N ALA A 78 13.37 9.48 -4.62
CA ALA A 78 14.03 10.69 -5.09
C ALA A 78 13.49 11.09 -6.47
#